data_AF-A0A7S2D2E7-F1
#
_entry.id   AF-A0A7S2D2E7-F1
#
_cell.length_a   1.000
_cell.length_b   1.000
_cell.length_c   1.000
_cell.angle_alpha   90.00
_cell.angle_beta   90.00
_cell.angle_gamma   90.00
#
_symmetry.space_group_name_H-M   'P 1'
#
loop_
_entity.id
_entity.type
_entity.pdbx_description
1 polymer ?
#
loop_
_entity_poly.entity_id
_entity_poly.type
_entity_poly.pdbx_seq_one_letter_code
_entity_poly.pdbx_strand_id
1 'polypeptide(L)'
;DVSGLESCSSLHTLHLRHTPVTDVSALGSCRSLTTLDLRETFVMNVSGLGSCSSLLTLTLSRTQIMDLSTLGSCSSLQTLHLRHTEVRDVSGLGGCGNLQKLRLAGTRVTDVSCLGRCSNLHTLDLHETRITNVSGLESWSRLHVLDISGTRVTDVTCLGICSSLRALNLR
;
A
#
# COMPACT_ATOMS: atom_id res chain seq x y z
N ASP A 1 13.00 2.44 -19.49
CA ASP A 1 12.26 3.71 -19.59
C ASP A 1 10.84 3.38 -20.05
N VAL A 2 9.82 3.99 -19.46
CA VAL A 2 8.40 3.83 -19.82
C VAL A 2 7.86 5.02 -20.62
N SER A 3 8.74 5.97 -20.95
CA SER A 3 8.44 7.02 -21.93
C SER A 3 7.88 6.42 -23.22
N GLY A 4 6.86 7.06 -23.79
CA GLY A 4 6.11 6.57 -24.96
C GLY A 4 4.82 5.82 -24.63
N LEU A 5 4.67 5.32 -23.40
CA LEU A 5 3.44 4.64 -22.96
C LEU A 5 2.27 5.61 -22.68
N GLU A 6 2.49 6.93 -22.69
CA GLU A 6 1.44 7.94 -22.46
C GLU A 6 0.28 7.81 -23.48
N SER A 7 0.59 7.32 -24.68
CA SER A 7 -0.35 7.10 -25.78
C SER A 7 -1.16 5.81 -25.65
N CYS A 8 -0.76 4.89 -24.78
CA CYS A 8 -1.38 3.57 -24.60
C CYS A 8 -2.62 3.66 -23.70
N SER A 9 -3.66 4.34 -24.17
CA SER A 9 -4.92 4.58 -23.44
C SER A 9 -5.68 3.30 -23.07
N SER A 10 -5.43 2.21 -23.78
CA SER A 10 -6.02 0.88 -23.53
C SER A 10 -5.13 -0.05 -22.70
N LEU A 11 -4.02 0.46 -22.14
CA LEU A 11 -3.13 -0.34 -21.30
C LEU A 11 -3.82 -0.64 -19.96
N HIS A 12 -4.12 -1.93 -19.71
CA HIS A 12 -4.77 -2.38 -18.48
C HIS A 12 -3.78 -2.97 -17.47
N THR A 13 -2.73 -3.62 -17.96
CA THR A 13 -1.76 -4.31 -17.12
C THR A 13 -0.36 -4.03 -17.63
N LEU A 14 0.53 -3.66 -16.72
CA LEU A 14 1.92 -3.40 -17.01
C LEU A 14 2.82 -4.06 -15.96
N HIS A 15 3.72 -4.92 -16.41
CA HIS A 15 4.70 -5.60 -15.57
C HIS A 15 6.10 -5.10 -15.92
N LEU A 16 6.77 -4.48 -14.96
CA LEU A 16 8.09 -3.89 -15.08
C LEU A 16 9.06 -4.44 -14.02
N ARG A 17 8.70 -5.56 -13.39
CA ARG A 17 9.53 -6.17 -12.33
C ARG A 17 10.97 -6.41 -12.81
N HIS A 18 11.95 -6.14 -11.97
CA HIS A 18 13.38 -6.29 -12.26
C HIS A 18 13.87 -5.51 -13.49
N THR A 19 13.21 -4.41 -13.86
CA THR A 19 13.66 -3.52 -14.94
C THR A 19 14.35 -2.27 -14.35
N PRO A 20 15.21 -1.57 -15.12
CA PRO A 20 15.91 -0.38 -14.62
C PRO A 20 15.02 0.88 -14.59
N VAL A 21 13.69 0.73 -14.49
CA VAL A 21 12.75 1.86 -14.47
C VAL A 21 12.93 2.65 -13.18
N THR A 22 13.04 3.97 -13.32
CA THR A 22 13.18 4.95 -12.23
C THR A 22 12.03 5.95 -12.22
N ASP A 23 11.53 6.33 -13.39
CA ASP A 23 10.42 7.27 -13.57
C ASP A 23 9.21 6.54 -14.17
N VAL A 24 8.03 6.82 -13.61
CA VAL A 24 6.73 6.30 -14.06
C VAL A 24 5.73 7.42 -14.36
N SER A 25 6.21 8.67 -14.46
CA SER A 25 5.40 9.85 -14.74
C SER A 25 4.53 9.70 -16.00
N ALA A 26 5.09 9.07 -17.05
CA ALA A 26 4.40 8.74 -18.30
C ALA A 26 3.10 7.94 -18.10
N LEU A 27 3.01 7.12 -17.04
CA LEU A 27 1.85 6.26 -16.80
C LEU A 27 0.62 7.04 -16.33
N GLY A 28 0.74 8.31 -15.96
CA GLY A 28 -0.41 9.13 -15.53
C GLY A 28 -1.49 9.30 -16.60
N SER A 29 -1.16 9.12 -17.87
CA SER A 29 -2.12 9.15 -18.99
C SER A 29 -2.82 7.80 -19.24
N CYS A 30 -2.30 6.70 -18.67
CA CYS A 30 -2.86 5.35 -18.81
C CYS A 30 -4.08 5.16 -17.89
N ARG A 31 -5.16 5.89 -18.15
CA ARG A 31 -6.36 5.91 -17.28
C ARG A 31 -7.05 4.56 -17.13
N SER A 32 -6.85 3.63 -18.07
CA SER A 32 -7.38 2.26 -18.02
C SER A 32 -6.50 1.28 -17.24
N LEU A 33 -5.35 1.73 -16.72
CA LEU A 33 -4.41 0.86 -16.02
C LEU A 33 -5.02 0.38 -14.71
N THR A 34 -5.22 -0.94 -14.59
CA THR A 34 -5.79 -1.59 -13.41
C THR A 34 -4.74 -2.32 -12.59
N THR A 35 -3.65 -2.78 -13.23
CA THR A 35 -2.58 -3.53 -12.57
C THR A 35 -1.21 -3.02 -12.98
N LEU A 36 -0.40 -2.64 -11.99
CA LEU A 36 0.98 -2.19 -12.19
C LEU A 36 1.93 -2.93 -11.24
N ASP A 37 2.89 -3.67 -11.80
CA ASP A 37 3.96 -4.34 -11.04
C ASP A 37 5.31 -3.66 -11.31
N LEU A 38 5.81 -2.95 -10.31
CA LEU A 38 7.10 -2.24 -10.27
C LEU A 38 8.08 -2.89 -9.29
N ARG A 39 7.85 -4.14 -8.89
CA ARG A 39 8.72 -4.83 -7.93
C ARG A 39 10.18 -4.83 -8.36
N GLU A 40 11.10 -4.58 -7.43
CA GLU A 40 12.54 -4.63 -7.70
C GLU A 40 12.95 -3.73 -8.88
N THR A 41 12.36 -2.54 -8.94
CA THR A 41 12.78 -1.43 -9.81
C THR A 41 13.44 -0.34 -8.97
N PHE A 42 13.91 0.72 -9.63
CA PHE A 42 14.57 1.86 -8.98
C PHE A 42 13.62 3.06 -8.81
N VAL A 43 12.31 2.83 -8.85
CA VAL A 43 11.31 3.88 -8.67
C VAL A 43 11.41 4.46 -7.27
N MET A 44 11.52 5.79 -7.22
CA MET A 44 11.55 6.59 -5.98
C MET A 44 10.34 7.50 -5.84
N ASN A 45 9.58 7.71 -6.93
CA ASN A 45 8.46 8.65 -6.98
C ASN A 45 7.32 8.05 -7.82
N VAL A 46 6.11 8.12 -7.28
CA VAL A 46 4.88 7.63 -7.94
C VAL A 46 3.85 8.73 -8.18
N SER A 47 4.25 10.01 -8.12
CA SER A 47 3.36 11.16 -8.27
C SER A 47 2.56 11.14 -9.57
N GLY A 48 3.14 10.62 -10.66
CA GLY A 48 2.47 10.42 -11.94
C GLY A 48 1.27 9.46 -11.87
N LEU A 49 1.23 8.56 -10.89
CA LEU A 49 0.13 7.58 -10.75
C LEU A 49 -1.14 8.18 -10.14
N GLY A 50 -1.11 9.40 -9.60
CA GLY A 50 -2.29 10.02 -8.97
C GLY A 50 -3.50 10.18 -9.91
N SER A 51 -3.28 10.14 -11.23
CA SER A 51 -4.34 10.19 -12.24
C SER A 51 -4.88 8.81 -12.67
N CYS A 52 -4.27 7.72 -12.20
CA CYS A 52 -4.67 6.34 -12.52
C CYS A 52 -5.85 5.90 -11.63
N SER A 53 -7.01 6.55 -11.78
CA SER A 53 -8.18 6.31 -10.93
C SER A 53 -8.77 4.90 -11.05
N SER A 54 -8.47 4.16 -12.12
CA SER A 54 -8.86 2.75 -12.31
C SER A 54 -7.87 1.73 -11.73
N LEU A 55 -6.76 2.17 -11.12
CA LEU A 55 -5.75 1.28 -10.59
C LEU A 55 -6.31 0.47 -9.41
N LEU A 56 -6.34 -0.86 -9.56
CA LEU A 56 -6.84 -1.80 -8.56
C LEU A 56 -5.70 -2.43 -7.77
N THR A 57 -4.59 -2.75 -8.44
CA THR A 57 -3.42 -3.41 -7.86
C THR A 57 -2.14 -2.66 -8.20
N LEU A 58 -1.40 -2.27 -7.17
CA LEU A 58 -0.09 -1.64 -7.29
C LEU A 58 0.94 -2.42 -6.46
N THR A 59 1.99 -2.90 -7.11
CA THR A 59 3.14 -3.54 -6.43
C THR A 59 4.38 -2.67 -6.58
N LEU A 60 4.91 -2.21 -5.45
CA LEU A 60 6.10 -1.37 -5.31
C LEU A 60 7.14 -2.01 -4.38
N SER A 61 7.02 -3.31 -4.11
CA SER A 61 7.91 -4.00 -3.16
C SER A 61 9.36 -3.95 -3.64
N ARG A 62 10.30 -3.76 -2.71
CA ARG A 62 11.74 -3.63 -3.00
C ARG A 62 12.05 -2.50 -4.00
N THR A 63 11.31 -1.40 -3.92
CA THR A 63 11.65 -0.12 -4.57
C THR A 63 12.15 0.88 -3.52
N GLN A 64 12.55 2.07 -3.96
CA GLN A 64 13.07 3.13 -3.08
C GLN A 64 12.02 4.21 -2.78
N ILE A 65 10.74 3.89 -2.94
CA ILE A 65 9.64 4.83 -2.68
C ILE A 65 9.58 5.22 -1.19
N MET A 66 9.35 6.50 -0.95
CA MET A 66 9.20 7.09 0.39
C MET A 66 7.87 7.82 0.57
N ASP A 67 7.39 8.49 -0.48
CA ASP A 67 6.20 9.32 -0.47
C ASP A 67 5.01 8.62 -1.16
N LEU A 68 3.87 8.58 -0.46
CA LEU A 68 2.62 7.98 -0.94
C LEU A 68 1.51 9.03 -1.10
N SER A 69 1.80 10.32 -0.92
CA SER A 69 0.84 11.44 -0.86
C SER A 69 -0.16 11.45 -2.02
N THR A 70 0.30 11.08 -3.22
CA THR A 70 -0.52 11.07 -4.45
C THR A 70 -1.39 9.83 -4.60
N LEU A 71 -1.12 8.75 -3.86
CA LEU A 71 -1.89 7.50 -3.97
C LEU A 71 -3.30 7.64 -3.38
N GLY A 72 -3.56 8.63 -2.53
CA GLY A 72 -4.90 8.92 -2.02
C GLY A 72 -5.93 9.22 -3.11
N SER A 73 -5.48 9.65 -4.30
CA SER A 73 -6.32 9.86 -5.49
C SER A 73 -6.65 8.57 -6.24
N CYS A 74 -5.93 7.47 -5.98
CA CYS A 74 -6.22 6.14 -6.53
C CYS A 74 -7.38 5.49 -5.75
N SER A 75 -8.57 6.08 -5.83
CA SER A 75 -9.73 5.69 -5.02
C SER A 75 -10.23 4.26 -5.28
N SER A 76 -9.91 3.68 -6.43
CA SER A 76 -10.21 2.27 -6.77
C SER A 76 -9.20 1.26 -6.24
N LEU A 77 -8.09 1.71 -5.63
CA LEU A 77 -7.00 0.82 -5.21
C LEU A 77 -7.49 -0.17 -4.15
N GLN A 78 -7.34 -1.46 -4.45
CA GLN A 78 -7.76 -2.57 -3.58
C GLN A 78 -6.57 -3.29 -2.95
N THR A 79 -5.47 -3.42 -3.70
CA THR A 79 -4.26 -4.12 -3.25
C THR A 79 -3.02 -3.24 -3.44
N LEU A 80 -2.29 -3.03 -2.34
CA LEU A 80 -1.03 -2.28 -2.34
C LEU A 80 0.08 -3.08 -1.65
N HIS A 81 1.17 -3.33 -2.38
CA HIS A 81 2.34 -4.03 -1.86
C HIS A 81 3.57 -3.11 -1.78
N LEU A 82 4.00 -2.78 -0.57
CA LEU A 82 5.10 -1.87 -0.26
C LEU A 82 6.22 -2.56 0.54
N ARG A 83 6.29 -3.90 0.52
CA ARG A 83 7.27 -4.66 1.32
C ARG A 83 8.71 -4.21 1.00
N HIS A 84 9.52 -4.04 2.04
CA HIS A 84 10.92 -3.62 1.93
C HIS A 84 11.10 -2.34 1.10
N THR A 85 10.32 -1.30 1.41
CA THR A 85 10.47 0.06 0.86
C THR A 85 10.90 1.02 1.96
N GLU A 86 11.21 2.27 1.60
CA GLU A 86 11.66 3.32 2.52
C GLU A 86 10.53 4.18 3.10
N VAL A 87 9.28 3.75 2.90
CA VAL A 87 8.07 4.41 3.42
C VAL A 87 8.11 4.48 4.95
N ARG A 88 7.78 5.68 5.44
CA ARG A 88 7.65 6.00 6.88
C ARG A 88 6.27 6.52 7.25
N ASP A 89 5.61 7.19 6.30
CA ASP A 89 4.29 7.77 6.48
C ASP A 89 3.32 7.18 5.45
N VAL A 90 2.17 6.72 5.94
CA VAL A 90 1.07 6.17 5.14
C VAL A 90 -0.16 7.08 5.15
N SER A 91 -0.06 8.30 5.67
CA SER A 91 -1.14 9.31 5.69
C SER A 91 -1.75 9.56 4.30
N GLY A 92 -0.93 9.50 3.26
CA GLY A 92 -1.36 9.58 1.85
C GLY A 92 -2.35 8.51 1.41
N LEU A 93 -2.49 7.40 2.15
CA LEU A 93 -3.46 6.34 1.84
C LEU A 93 -4.87 6.61 2.40
N GLY A 94 -5.09 7.70 3.14
CA GLY A 94 -6.40 8.00 3.75
C GLY A 94 -7.54 8.20 2.75
N GLY A 95 -7.24 8.41 1.46
CA GLY A 95 -8.21 8.48 0.36
C GLY A 95 -8.55 7.13 -0.29
N CYS A 96 -7.81 6.06 0.01
CA CYS A 96 -7.99 4.73 -0.57
C CYS A 96 -9.09 3.92 0.15
N GLY A 97 -10.35 4.40 0.12
CA GLY A 97 -11.47 3.78 0.84
C GLY A 97 -11.81 2.33 0.39
N ASN A 98 -11.40 1.95 -0.83
CA ASN A 98 -11.58 0.59 -1.36
C ASN A 98 -10.41 -0.36 -1.04
N LEU A 99 -9.40 0.08 -0.29
CA LEU A 99 -8.24 -0.73 0.03
C LEU A 99 -8.65 -1.94 0.87
N GLN A 100 -8.29 -3.13 0.40
CA GLN A 100 -8.64 -4.42 0.99
C GLN A 100 -7.41 -5.13 1.57
N LYS A 101 -6.27 -5.00 0.88
CA LYS A 101 -5.00 -5.64 1.23
C LYS A 101 -3.87 -4.62 1.20
N LEU A 102 -3.19 -4.46 2.32
CA LEU A 102 -2.01 -3.62 2.44
C LEU A 102 -0.85 -4.41 3.03
N ARG A 103 0.28 -4.43 2.31
CA ARG A 103 1.51 -5.09 2.75
C ARG A 103 2.62 -4.06 2.97
N LEU A 104 3.00 -3.84 4.21
CA LEU A 104 4.03 -2.88 4.65
C LEU A 104 5.24 -3.57 5.29
N ALA A 105 5.37 -4.88 5.15
CA ALA A 105 6.41 -5.64 5.82
C ALA A 105 7.83 -5.09 5.54
N GLY A 106 8.65 -4.91 6.58
CA GLY A 106 10.01 -4.38 6.46
C GLY A 106 10.10 -2.92 5.99
N THR A 107 9.04 -2.14 6.16
CA THR A 107 9.07 -0.67 6.00
C THR A 107 9.41 0.01 7.34
N ARG A 108 9.48 1.34 7.36
CA ARG A 108 9.81 2.13 8.55
C ARG A 108 8.61 2.86 9.13
N VAL A 109 7.40 2.40 8.81
CA VAL A 109 6.13 2.98 9.28
C VAL A 109 6.02 2.89 10.80
N THR A 110 5.56 3.98 11.42
CA THR A 110 5.37 4.11 12.88
C THR A 110 3.92 4.35 13.29
N ASP A 111 3.08 4.84 12.37
CA ASP A 111 1.67 5.15 12.61
C ASP A 111 0.83 4.70 11.40
N VAL A 112 -0.31 4.07 11.68
CA VAL A 112 -1.29 3.60 10.69
C VAL A 112 -2.71 4.08 11.01
N SER A 113 -2.87 5.03 11.94
CA SER A 113 -4.16 5.59 12.35
C SER A 113 -4.99 6.11 11.17
N CYS A 114 -4.34 6.66 10.14
CA CYS A 114 -4.97 7.13 8.90
C CYS A 114 -5.75 6.03 8.16
N LEU A 115 -5.37 4.76 8.33
CA LEU A 115 -6.01 3.61 7.69
C LEU A 115 -7.38 3.28 8.30
N GLY A 116 -7.78 3.94 9.40
CA GLY A 116 -9.18 3.92 9.89
C GLY A 116 -10.22 4.35 8.85
N ARG A 117 -9.79 5.06 7.79
CA ARG A 117 -10.64 5.45 6.66
C ARG A 117 -10.76 4.34 5.60
N CYS A 118 -9.89 3.33 5.62
CA CYS A 118 -9.91 2.17 4.73
C CYS A 118 -10.85 1.09 5.29
N SER A 119 -12.15 1.37 5.33
CA SER A 119 -13.17 0.49 5.96
C SER A 119 -13.31 -0.91 5.34
N ASN A 120 -12.76 -1.11 4.13
CA ASN A 120 -12.74 -2.40 3.44
C ASN A 120 -11.50 -3.24 3.74
N LEU A 121 -10.54 -2.73 4.52
CA LEU A 121 -9.28 -3.41 4.76
C LEU A 121 -9.51 -4.67 5.59
N HIS A 122 -9.16 -5.81 5.00
CA HIS A 122 -9.32 -7.13 5.64
C HIS A 122 -7.98 -7.87 5.81
N THR A 123 -6.91 -7.37 5.20
CA THR A 123 -5.55 -7.91 5.37
C THR A 123 -4.58 -6.76 5.52
N LEU A 124 -3.93 -6.70 6.69
CA LEU A 124 -2.83 -5.78 6.97
C LEU A 124 -1.61 -6.56 7.44
N ASP A 125 -0.48 -6.32 6.79
CA ASP A 125 0.82 -6.90 7.14
C ASP A 125 1.79 -5.78 7.51
N LEU A 126 2.11 -5.70 8.79
CA LEU A 126 3.03 -4.77 9.44
C LEU A 126 4.28 -5.48 9.97
N HIS A 127 4.56 -6.70 9.49
CA HIS A 127 5.73 -7.48 9.90
C HIS A 127 7.02 -6.64 9.80
N GLU A 128 7.87 -6.64 10.83
CA GLU A 128 9.13 -5.89 10.84
C GLU A 128 8.98 -4.38 10.53
N THR A 129 7.84 -3.78 10.89
CA THR A 129 7.68 -2.32 10.89
C THR A 129 8.07 -1.71 12.25
N ARG A 130 7.99 -0.38 12.38
CA ARG A 130 8.38 0.35 13.60
C ARG A 130 7.19 0.82 14.44
N ILE A 131 6.01 0.28 14.18
CA ILE A 131 4.81 0.60 14.95
C ILE A 131 4.95 0.12 16.39
N THR A 132 4.46 0.92 17.33
CA THR A 132 4.50 0.66 18.77
C THR A 132 3.12 0.52 19.39
N ASN A 133 2.07 0.93 18.69
CA ASN A 133 0.70 0.90 19.18
C ASN A 133 -0.28 0.52 18.06
N VAL A 134 -1.28 -0.27 18.41
CA VAL A 134 -2.39 -0.70 17.53
C VAL A 134 -3.75 -0.21 18.03
N SER A 135 -3.77 0.76 18.96
CA SER A 135 -4.98 1.49 19.30
C SER A 135 -5.53 2.21 18.06
N GLY A 136 -6.85 2.28 17.91
CA GLY A 136 -7.54 2.77 16.72
C GLY A 136 -7.88 1.68 15.71
N LEU A 137 -7.21 0.51 15.76
CA LEU A 137 -7.53 -0.63 14.90
C LEU A 137 -8.87 -1.29 15.27
N GLU A 138 -9.42 -1.02 16.46
CA GLU A 138 -10.72 -1.54 16.88
C GLU A 138 -11.88 -1.16 15.97
N SER A 139 -11.75 -0.04 15.24
CA SER A 139 -12.76 0.42 14.28
C SER A 139 -12.80 -0.41 12.99
N TRP A 140 -11.83 -1.30 12.76
CA TRP A 140 -11.67 -2.06 11.51
C TRP A 140 -12.48 -3.35 11.56
N SER A 141 -13.79 -3.19 11.51
CA SER A 141 -14.77 -4.29 11.57
C SER A 141 -14.57 -5.40 10.52
N ARG A 142 -13.79 -5.17 9.46
CA ARG A 142 -13.49 -6.15 8.40
C ARG A 142 -12.11 -6.78 8.48
N LEU A 143 -11.27 -6.42 9.45
CA LEU A 143 -9.90 -6.92 9.56
C LEU A 143 -9.87 -8.41 9.90
N HIS A 144 -9.54 -9.26 8.92
CA HIS A 144 -9.45 -10.71 9.11
C HIS A 144 -8.04 -11.19 9.42
N VAL A 145 -7.03 -10.53 8.85
CA VAL A 145 -5.64 -10.93 8.97
C VAL A 145 -4.80 -9.72 9.36
N LEU A 146 -4.14 -9.83 10.50
CA LEU A 146 -3.18 -8.83 11.00
C LEU A 146 -1.86 -9.53 11.33
N ASP A 147 -0.78 -9.06 10.70
CA ASP A 147 0.57 -9.45 11.08
C ASP A 147 1.29 -8.24 11.70
N ILE A 148 1.65 -8.34 12.97
CA ILE A 148 2.48 -7.37 13.71
C ILE A 148 3.72 -8.04 14.31
N SER A 149 4.14 -9.19 13.79
CA SER A 149 5.39 -9.85 14.17
C SER A 149 6.60 -8.96 13.89
N GLY A 150 7.65 -9.07 14.72
CA GLY A 150 8.83 -8.21 14.59
C GLY A 150 8.58 -6.70 14.77
N THR A 151 7.41 -6.28 15.28
CA THR A 151 7.13 -4.86 15.64
C THR A 151 7.51 -4.57 17.10
N ARG A 152 7.21 -3.35 17.57
CA ARG A 152 7.42 -2.92 18.97
C ARG A 152 6.11 -2.84 19.76
N VAL A 153 5.04 -3.43 19.24
CA VAL A 153 3.73 -3.47 19.90
C VAL A 153 3.79 -4.46 21.05
N THR A 154 3.48 -3.97 22.26
CA THR A 154 3.44 -4.80 23.48
C THR A 154 2.03 -4.95 24.03
N ASP A 155 1.13 -4.03 23.71
CA ASP A 155 -0.27 -4.05 24.14
C ASP A 155 -1.17 -4.23 22.92
N VAL A 156 -1.96 -5.29 22.95
CA VAL A 156 -2.93 -5.67 21.92
C VAL A 156 -4.34 -5.80 22.50
N THR A 157 -4.58 -5.30 23.70
CA THR A 157 -5.88 -5.41 24.38
C THR A 157 -7.03 -4.80 23.55
N CYS A 158 -6.76 -3.73 22.80
CA CYS A 158 -7.71 -3.13 21.85
C CYS A 158 -8.18 -4.10 20.74
N LEU A 159 -7.40 -5.14 20.41
CA LEU A 159 -7.78 -6.14 19.42
C LEU A 159 -8.81 -7.14 19.96
N GLY A 160 -9.03 -7.19 21.28
CA GLY A 160 -10.04 -8.06 21.90
C GLY A 160 -11.47 -7.78 21.45
N ILE A 161 -11.73 -6.59 20.89
CA ILE A 161 -13.03 -6.20 20.33
C ILE A 161 -13.13 -6.37 18.80
N CYS A 162 -12.03 -6.75 18.13
CA CYS A 162 -12.02 -7.05 16.69
C CYS A 162 -12.65 -8.43 16.41
N SER A 163 -13.98 -8.50 16.39
CA SER A 163 -14.74 -9.76 16.23
C SER A 163 -14.55 -10.47 14.88
N SER A 164 -13.99 -9.79 13.88
CA SER A 164 -13.73 -10.35 12.55
C SER A 164 -12.32 -10.93 12.38
N LEU A 165 -11.43 -10.75 13.36
CA LEU A 165 -10.04 -11.20 13.25
C LEU A 165 -9.96 -12.73 13.26
N ARG A 166 -9.34 -13.30 12.23
CA ARG A 166 -9.21 -14.75 12.01
C ARG A 166 -7.77 -15.23 12.16
N ALA A 167 -6.81 -14.36 11.88
CA ALA A 167 -5.39 -14.63 12.02
C ALA A 167 -4.68 -13.40 12.58
N LEU A 168 -3.93 -13.61 13.66
CA LEU A 168 -3.10 -12.61 14.32
C LEU A 168 -1.70 -13.19 14.52
N ASN A 169 -0.70 -12.53 13.96
CA ASN A 169 0.70 -12.88 14.20
C ASN A 169 1.37 -11.79 15.06
N LEU A 170 2.01 -12.21 16.16
CA LEU A 170 2.58 -11.32 17.18
C LEU A 170 4.09 -11.45 17.36
N ARG A 171 4.73 -12.52 16.87
CA ARG A 171 6.14 -12.83 17.13
C ARG A 171 6.92 -12.98 15.85
#